data_AF-A0A6V6Z8A3-F1
#
_entry.id   AF-A0A6V6Z8A3-F1
#
_cell.length_a   1.000
_cell.length_b   1.000
_cell.length_c   1.000
_cell.angle_alpha   90.00
_cell.angle_beta   90.00
_cell.angle_gamma   90.00
#
_symmetry.space_group_name_H-M   'P 1'
#
loop_
_entity.id
_entity.type
_entity.pdbx_description
1 polymer ?
#
loop_
_entity_poly.entity_id
_entity_poly.type
_entity_poly.pdbx_seq_one_letter_code
_entity_poly.pdbx_strand_id
1 'polypeptide(L)' 'MRTKNQLKNKKAELEQWLTDNPNHPDRIKIQSDLNNVINKLLEKEK' A
#
# COMPACT_ATOMS: atom_id res chain seq x y z
N MET A 1 -4.15 -15.74 5.39
CA MET A 1 -2.85 -15.23 4.91
C MET A 1 -3.07 -14.71 3.49
N ARG A 2 -2.80 -13.43 3.21
CA ARG A 2 -2.72 -12.99 1.81
C ARG A 2 -1.39 -13.45 1.24
N THR A 3 -1.36 -13.92 0.01
CA THR A 3 -0.09 -14.28 -0.64
C THR A 3 0.72 -13.02 -0.97
N LYS A 4 2.04 -13.16 -1.10
CA LYS A 4 2.95 -12.08 -1.53
C LYS A 4 2.46 -11.33 -2.79
N ASN A 5 1.89 -12.06 -3.74
CA ASN A 5 1.31 -11.47 -4.96
C ASN A 5 0.02 -10.67 -4.68
N GLN A 6 -0.85 -11.14 -3.80
CA GLN A 6 -2.04 -10.37 -3.40
C GLN A 6 -1.67 -9.07 -2.69
N LEU A 7 -0.58 -9.07 -1.90
CA LEU A 7 -0.06 -7.86 -1.27
C LEU A 7 0.52 -6.87 -2.29
N LYS A 8 1.30 -7.35 -3.26
CA LYS A 8 1.81 -6.52 -4.36
C LYS A 8 0.68 -5.90 -5.18
N ASN A 9 -0.35 -6.68 -5.52
CA ASN A 9 -1.51 -6.16 -6.26
C ASN A 9 -2.27 -5.11 -5.44
N LYS A 10 -2.48 -5.35 -4.14
CA LYS A 10 -3.12 -4.38 -3.25
C LYS A 10 -2.32 -3.08 -3.13
N LYS A 11 -0.99 -3.17 -3.13
CA LYS A 11 -0.10 -2.00 -3.17
C LYS A 11 -0.35 -1.18 -4.44
N ALA A 12 -0.34 -1.82 -5.61
CA ALA A 12 -0.55 -1.15 -6.88
C ALA A 12 -1.94 -0.49 -6.97
N GLU A 13 -3.00 -1.16 -6.51
CA GLU A 13 -4.35 -0.58 -6.44
C GLU A 13 -4.40 0.70 -5.59
N LEU A 14 -3.70 0.71 -4.45
CA LEU A 14 -3.71 1.84 -3.53
C LEU A 14 -2.82 2.99 -4.02
N GLU A 15 -1.70 2.69 -4.69
CA GLU A 15 -0.87 3.70 -5.39
C GLU A 15 -1.65 4.36 -6.53
N GLN A 16 -2.44 3.58 -7.27
CA GLN A 16 -3.32 4.11 -8.31
C GLN A 16 -4.39 5.03 -7.71
N TRP A 17 -5.06 4.58 -6.64
CA TRP A 17 -6.06 5.41 -5.96
C TRP A 17 -5.48 6.74 -5.45
N LEU A 18 -4.25 6.75 -4.93
CA LEU A 18 -3.56 7.98 -4.49
C LEU A 18 -3.17 8.91 -5.64
N THR A 19 -3.04 8.37 -6.86
CA THR A 19 -2.80 9.13 -8.09
C THR A 19 -4.10 9.75 -8.57
N ASP A 20 -5.19 8.99 -8.54
CA ASP A 20 -6.53 9.43 -8.96
C ASP A 20 -7.17 10.43 -7.98
N ASN A 21 -6.72 10.43 -6.71
CA ASN A 21 -7.24 11.29 -5.64
C ASN A 21 -6.16 12.24 -5.09
N PRO A 22 -5.65 13.19 -5.90
CA PRO A 22 -4.53 14.04 -5.51
C PRO A 22 -4.87 15.01 -4.36
N ASN A 23 -6.15 15.38 -4.22
CA ASN A 23 -6.62 16.36 -3.24
C ASN A 23 -7.18 15.72 -1.96
N HIS A 24 -7.01 14.41 -1.77
CA HIS A 24 -7.50 13.75 -0.57
C HIS A 24 -6.72 14.26 0.67
N PRO A 25 -7.39 14.72 1.74
CA PRO A 25 -6.74 15.32 2.89
C PRO A 25 -5.73 14.39 3.57
N ASP A 26 -6.04 13.09 3.64
CA ASP A 26 -5.16 12.09 4.25
C ASP A 26 -4.20 11.40 3.28
N ARG A 27 -4.03 11.90 2.05
CA ARG A 27 -3.21 11.24 1.01
C ARG A 27 -1.82 10.85 1.50
N ILE A 28 -1.14 11.77 2.19
CA ILE A 28 0.22 11.56 2.71
C ILE A 28 0.24 10.45 3.78
N LYS A 29 -0.75 10.45 4.67
CA LYS A 29 -0.87 9.43 5.73
C LYS A 29 -1.15 8.05 5.14
N ILE A 30 -2.08 7.97 4.19
CA ILE A 30 -2.43 6.72 3.50
C ILE A 30 -1.20 6.17 2.74
N GLN A 31 -0.44 7.02 2.05
CA GLN A 31 0.79 6.62 1.36
C GLN A 31 1.85 6.06 2.34
N SER A 32 2.03 6.72 3.49
CA SER A 32 2.98 6.29 4.52
C SER A 32 2.57 4.95 5.14
N ASP A 33 1.30 4.81 5.50
CA ASP A 33 0.73 3.59 6.06
C ASP A 33 0.82 2.42 5.07
N LEU A 34 0.57 2.68 3.79
CA LEU A 34 0.72 1.70 2.71
C LEU A 34 2.14 1.13 2.65
N ASN A 35 3.14 2.01 2.64
CA ASN A 35 4.54 1.61 2.58
C ASN A 35 4.95 0.83 3.84
N ASN A 36 4.52 1.27 5.02
CA ASN A 36 4.84 0.61 6.28
C ASN A 36 4.22 -0.79 6.40
N VAL A 37 2.94 -0.94 6.05
CA VAL A 37 2.22 -2.21 6.16
C VAL A 37 2.73 -3.21 5.14
N ILE A 38 2.92 -2.82 3.87
CA ILE A 38 3.41 -3.73 2.83
C ILE A 38 4.85 -4.16 3.13
N ASN A 39 5.75 -3.24 3.51
CA ASN A 39 7.12 -3.60 3.83
C ASN A 39 7.20 -4.57 5.02
N LYS A 40 6.45 -4.31 6.10
CA LYS A 40 6.38 -5.23 7.24
C LYS A 40 5.85 -6.62 6.87
N LEU A 41 4.88 -6.69 5.96
CA LEU A 41 4.32 -7.97 5.51
C LEU A 41 5.28 -8.71 4.58
N LEU A 42 6.04 -8.02 3.73
CA LEU A 42 7.05 -8.62 2.86
C LEU A 42 8.30 -9.09 3.63
N GLU A 43 8.69 -8.37 4.68
CA GLU A 43 9.81 -8.72 5.57
C GLU A 43 9.49 -9.90 6.49
N LYS A 44 8.24 -10.03 6.97
CA LYS A 44 7.80 -11.17 7.80
C LYS A 44 7.72 -12.51 7.04
N GLU A 45 7.77 -12.49 5.72
CA GLU A 45 7.83 -13.69 4.86
C GLU A 45 9.28 -14.04 4.42
N LYS A 46 10.30 -13.53 5.11
CA LYS A 46 11.72 -13.82 4.88
C LYS A 46 12.28 -14.63 6.03
#